data_AF-I1Q6N2-F1
#
_entry.id   AF-I1Q6N2-F1
#
_cell.length_a   1.000
_cell.length_b   1.000
_cell.length_c   1.000
_cell.angle_alpha   90.00
_cell.angle_beta   90.00
_cell.angle_gamma   90.00
#
_symmetry.space_group_name_H-M   'P 1'
#
loop_
_entity.id
_entity.type
_entity.pdbx_description
1 polymer ?
#
loop_
_entity_poly.entity_id
_entity_poly.type
_entity_poly.pdbx_seq_one_letter_code
_entity_poly.pdbx_strand_id
1 'polypeptide(L)' 'MRREFEMSMMGELSYFFVLQIKQTPQGTYVHQTKYTKDLLRRFKMENCKPISTPIGSTVVLDPDENG' A
#
# COMPACT_ATOMS: atom_id res chain seq x y z
N MET A 1 -5.96 27.43 -12.62
CA MET A 1 -6.41 27.28 -11.23
C MET A 1 -6.45 25.80 -10.89
N ARG A 2 -5.46 25.28 -10.16
CA ARG A 2 -5.55 23.96 -9.56
C ARG A 2 -6.31 24.16 -8.25
N ARG A 3 -7.51 23.60 -8.12
CA ARG A 3 -8.17 23.47 -6.82
C ARG A 3 -7.43 22.35 -6.11
N GLU A 4 -6.36 22.72 -5.41
CA GLU A 4 -5.68 21.80 -4.50
C GLU A 4 -6.71 21.40 -3.44
N PHE A 5 -6.97 20.10 -3.35
CA PHE A 5 -7.89 19.56 -2.37
C PHE A 5 -7.32 19.87 -0.97
N GLU A 6 -8.18 20.34 -0.08
CA GLU A 6 -7.83 20.60 1.31
C GLU A 6 -7.44 19.26 1.96
N MET A 7 -6.13 19.02 2.08
CA MET A 7 -5.62 17.87 2.81
C MET A 7 -5.88 18.10 4.30
N SER A 8 -6.93 17.47 4.84
CA SER A 8 -7.10 17.37 6.28
C SER A 8 -5.85 16.69 6.86
N MET A 9 -5.23 17.26 7.90
CA MET A 9 -4.10 16.65 8.61
C MET A 9 -4.51 15.28 9.18
N MET A 10 -4.33 14.23 8.38
CA MET A 10 -4.73 12.86 8.68
C MET A 10 -3.65 12.13 9.51
N GLY A 11 -3.11 12.75 10.56
CA GLY A 11 -2.12 12.12 11.45
C GLY A 11 -1.00 11.34 10.72
N GLU A 12 -0.55 10.22 11.28
CA GLU A 12 0.30 9.27 10.55
C GLU A 12 -0.53 8.55 9.46
N LEU A 13 -0.10 8.71 8.20
CA LEU A 13 -0.72 8.07 7.04
C LEU A 13 -0.60 6.55 7.15
N SER A 14 -1.64 5.91 7.69
CA SER A 14 -1.66 4.47 7.93
C SER A 14 -2.29 3.69 6.77
N TYR A 15 -3.16 4.34 5.99
CA TYR A 15 -3.90 3.74 4.88
C TYR A 15 -4.10 4.75 3.74
N PHE A 16 -3.85 4.32 2.51
CA PHE A 16 -4.14 5.07 1.30
C PHE A 16 -4.67 4.12 0.22
N PHE A 17 -5.91 4.33 -0.23
CA PHE A 17 -6.65 3.36 -1.06
C PHE A 17 -6.64 1.94 -0.45
N VAL A 18 -5.88 1.02 -1.06
CA VAL A 18 -5.68 -0.37 -0.63
C VAL A 18 -4.27 -0.62 -0.09
N LEU A 19 -3.45 0.42 -0.04
CA LEU A 19 -2.10 0.40 0.51
C LEU A 19 -2.16 0.67 2.01
N GLN A 20 -1.58 -0.24 2.76
CA GLN A 20 -1.26 -0.07 4.17
C GLN A 20 0.14 0.49 4.28
N ILE A 21 0.28 1.59 5.01
CA ILE A 21 1.52 2.31 5.13
C ILE A 21 1.94 2.21 6.59
N LYS A 22 3.19 1.79 6.81
CA LYS A 22 3.81 1.71 8.13
C LYS A 22 5.06 2.58 8.11
N GLN A 23 4.96 3.73 8.74
CA GLN A 23 6.10 4.64 8.92
C GLN A 23 6.92 4.15 10.11
N THR A 24 8.23 4.10 9.93
CA THR A 24 9.20 3.72 10.97
C THR A 24 10.38 4.69 10.89
N PRO A 25 11.21 4.81 11.95
CA PRO A 25 12.41 5.64 11.90
C PRO A 25 13.39 5.28 10.78
N GLN A 26 13.33 4.04 10.27
CA GLN A 26 14.18 3.53 9.20
C GLN A 26 13.60 3.78 7.80
N GLY A 27 12.36 4.27 7.69
CA GLY A 27 11.68 4.53 6.43
C GLY A 27 10.21 4.11 6.43
N THR A 28 9.60 4.17 5.23
CA THR A 28 8.18 3.89 5.02
C THR A 28 7.99 2.53 4.36
N TYR A 29 7.25 1.65 5.02
CA TYR A 29 6.89 0.34 4.48
C TYR A 29 5.47 0.37 3.91
N VAL A 30 5.34 -0.02 2.64
CA VAL A 30 4.04 -0.11 1.96
C VAL A 30 3.70 -1.58 1.73
N HIS A 31 2.51 -2.01 2.14
CA HIS A 31 2.03 -3.38 1.99
C HIS A 31 0.52 -3.44 1.73
N GLN A 32 0.02 -4.54 1.19
CA GLN A 32 -1.40 -4.70 0.84
C GLN A 32 -2.05 -5.92 1.51
N THR A 33 -1.48 -6.43 2.60
CA THR A 33 -1.87 -7.70 3.23
C THR A 33 -3.38 -7.80 3.49
N LYS A 34 -4.00 -6.73 4.02
CA LYS A 34 -5.46 -6.72 4.27
C LYS A 34 -6.24 -6.84 2.96
N TYR A 35 -5.90 -6.03 1.96
CA TYR A 35 -6.56 -6.06 0.67
C TYR A 35 -6.43 -7.43 -0.01
N THR A 36 -5.24 -8.03 -0.01
CA THR A 36 -5.02 -9.37 -0.57
C THR A 36 -5.88 -10.42 0.13
N LYS A 37 -5.98 -10.39 1.46
CA LYS A 37 -6.83 -11.32 2.21
C LYS A 37 -8.31 -11.14 1.89
N ASP A 38 -8.79 -9.90 1.86
CA ASP A 38 -10.18 -9.59 1.55
C ASP A 38 -10.53 -9.99 0.10
N LEU A 39 -9.60 -9.79 -0.83
CA LEU A 39 -9.72 -10.22 -2.23
C LEU A 39 -9.83 -11.74 -2.33
N LEU A 40 -8.92 -12.48 -1.69
CA LEU A 40 -8.96 -13.94 -1.70
C LEU A 40 -10.27 -14.47 -1.11
N ARG A 41 -10.73 -13.89 0.02
CA ARG A 41 -12.01 -14.25 0.62
C ARG A 41 -13.20 -13.97 -0.30
N ARG A 42 -13.21 -12.82 -0.98
CA ARG A 42 -14.27 -12.44 -1.93
C ARG A 42 -14.43 -13.46 -3.07
N PHE A 43 -13.32 -14.02 -3.55
CA PHE A 43 -13.31 -15.01 -4.61
C PHE A 43 -13.30 -16.46 -4.11
N LYS A 44 -13.45 -16.69 -2.80
CA LYS A 44 -13.40 -18.02 -2.16
C LYS A 44 -12.07 -18.76 -2.40
N MET A 45 -10.98 -18.00 -2.52
CA MET A 45 -9.62 -18.48 -2.79
C MET A 45 -8.72 -18.53 -1.53
N GLU A 46 -9.29 -18.31 -0.34
CA GLU A 46 -8.56 -18.30 0.94
C GLU A 46 -7.82 -19.61 1.26
N ASN A 47 -8.31 -20.75 0.75
CA ASN A 47 -7.72 -22.08 0.93
C ASN A 47 -7.05 -22.63 -0.34
N CYS A 48 -6.93 -21.81 -1.40
CA CYS A 48 -6.26 -22.24 -2.63
C CYS A 48 -4.76 -22.44 -2.37
N LYS A 49 -4.16 -23.44 -3.05
CA LYS A 49 -2.72 -23.69 -2.97
C LYS A 49 -1.97 -22.41 -3.39
N PRO A 50 -1.06 -21.88 -2.56
CA PRO A 50 -0.28 -20.71 -2.93
C PRO A 50 0.59 -21.06 -4.14
N ILE A 51 0.55 -20.21 -5.15
CA ILE A 51 1.49 -20.25 -6.27
C ILE A 51 2.60 -19.22 -5.99
N SER A 52 3.85 -19.61 -6.20
CA SER A 52 4.98 -18.68 -6.12
C SER A 52 5.03 -17.86 -7.41
N THR A 53 4.02 -17.03 -7.62
CA THR A 53 4.06 -15.95 -8.60
C THR A 53 4.22 -14.66 -7.80
N PRO A 54 5.46 -14.31 -7.39
CA PRO A 54 5.67 -13.06 -6.70
C PRO A 54 5.18 -11.91 -7.58
N ILE A 55 4.44 -10.98 -6.98
CA ILE A 55 4.26 -9.67 -7.60
C ILE A 55 5.67 -9.06 -7.72
N GLY A 56 6.03 -8.52 -8.88
CA GLY A 56 7.35 -7.94 -9.07
C GLY A 56 7.59 -6.87 -8.00
N SER A 57 8.60 -7.06 -7.15
CA SER A 57 8.96 -6.13 -6.08
C SER A 57 9.77 -4.93 -6.59
N THR A 58 9.73 -4.66 -7.90
CA THR A 58 10.71 -3.83 -8.61
C THR A 58 10.47 -2.33 -8.54
N VAL A 59 9.83 -1.81 -7.49
CA VAL A 59 9.74 -0.37 -7.30
C VAL A 59 10.41 -0.03 -5.97
N VAL A 60 11.68 0.34 -6.07
CA VAL A 60 12.34 1.12 -5.02
C VAL A 60 11.70 2.49 -5.07
N LEU A 61 11.17 2.93 -3.94
CA LEU A 61 10.68 4.30 -3.80
C LEU A 61 11.91 5.16 -3.49
N ASP A 62 12.43 5.83 -4.52
CA ASP A 62 13.50 6.80 -4.33
C ASP A 62 12.90 8.14 -3.86
N PRO A 63 13.63 8.90 -3.02
CA PRO A 63 13.25 10.27 -2.71
C PRO A 63 13.25 11.09 -4.01
N ASP A 64 12.14 11.75 -4.31
CA ASP A 64 12.14 12.76 -5.36
C ASP A 64 12.80 14.02 -4.82
N GLU A 65 13.96 14.39 -5.37
CA GLU A 65 14.68 15.61 -4.98
C GLU A 65 13.95 16.89 -5.42
N ASN A 66 12.94 16.79 -6.30
CA ASN A 66 12.27 17.95 -6.88
C ASN A 66 10.90 18.27 -6.27
N GLY A 67 10.31 17.37 -5.48
CA GLY A 67 9.04 17.59 -4.78
C GLY A 67 7.78 17.51 -5.64
#